data_AF-A0A9E4K4G2-F1
#
_entry.id   AF-A0A9E4K4G2-F1
#
_cell.length_a   1.000
_cell.length_b   1.000
_cell.length_c   1.000
_cell.angle_alpha   90.00
_cell.angle_beta   90.00
_cell.angle_gamma   90.00
#
_symmetry.space_group_name_H-M   'P 1'
#
loop_
_entity.id
_entity.type
_entity.pdbx_description
1 polymer ?
#
loop_
_entity_poly.entity_id
_entity_poly.type
_entity_poly.pdbx_seq_one_letter_code
_entity_poly.pdbx_strand_id
1 'polypeptide(L)'
;MTDESPQKKCFVIGPIGKAGSDTRNKADYLLEYIIKPAAEKHGYKAFRADEVSDPGLISEQVISYTLDSDLVIADLTSHNPNAFYELGIRHTGSKKPTIHMILEGEIPPFDVKDHRYITYKLDNPKDLEDAVESLSKAISSLGSNPEVHNPVTRARGLDLISSGEDSTDQILNGLVEKTNRLERELNYLRPSKDKVDVPRYIYLPINDLSENPQAIGKMIAKRYTEIIEQDADKEKLRVILHNQDKEEDE
;
A
#
# COMPACT_ATOMS: atom_id res chain seq x y z
N MET A 1 17.71 -35.05 23.08
CA MET A 1 18.08 -34.51 21.75
C MET A 1 16.92 -33.64 21.33
N THR A 2 17.03 -32.33 21.56
CA THR A 2 16.04 -31.37 21.06
C THR A 2 16.26 -31.23 19.56
N ASP A 3 15.23 -31.58 18.80
CA ASP A 3 15.13 -31.35 17.35
C ASP A 3 14.93 -29.84 17.12
N GLU A 4 16.00 -29.06 17.27
CA GLU A 4 15.99 -27.65 16.86
C GLU A 4 16.19 -27.63 15.34
N SER A 5 15.07 -27.62 14.63
CA SER A 5 15.04 -27.19 13.25
C SER A 5 15.67 -25.79 13.15
N PRO A 6 16.55 -25.53 12.17
CA PRO A 6 17.28 -24.27 12.09
C PRO A 6 16.32 -23.09 12.02
N GLN A 7 16.50 -22.11 12.92
CA GLN A 7 15.66 -20.92 13.00
C GLN A 7 15.67 -20.16 11.67
N LYS A 8 14.50 -19.83 11.13
CA LYS A 8 14.36 -19.17 9.84
C LYS A 8 14.96 -17.77 9.88
N LYS A 9 15.59 -17.34 8.79
CA LYS A 9 16.24 -16.01 8.72
C LYS A 9 15.28 -14.95 8.22
N CYS A 10 15.16 -13.85 8.96
CA CYS A 10 14.45 -12.64 8.54
C CYS A 10 15.45 -11.48 8.40
N PHE A 11 15.75 -11.08 7.17
CA PHE A 11 16.67 -9.96 6.95
C PHE A 11 15.90 -8.65 6.85
N VAL A 12 16.40 -7.63 7.55
CA VAL A 12 15.79 -6.29 7.56
C VAL A 12 16.61 -5.38 6.68
N ILE A 13 15.99 -4.86 5.61
CA ILE A 13 16.55 -3.82 4.76
C ILE A 13 16.01 -2.47 5.22
N GLY A 14 16.85 -1.44 5.21
CA GLY A 14 16.47 -0.14 5.74
C GLY A 14 17.64 0.81 5.93
N PRO A 15 17.37 2.03 6.41
CA PRO A 15 18.40 3.05 6.53
C PRO A 15 19.42 2.71 7.63
N ILE A 16 20.69 2.63 7.23
CA ILE A 16 21.85 2.61 8.14
C ILE A 16 22.36 4.06 8.23
N GLY A 17 21.61 4.90 8.96
CA GLY A 17 21.99 6.29 9.20
C GLY A 17 23.25 6.42 10.05
N LYS A 18 23.77 7.65 10.18
CA LYS A 18 24.86 7.94 11.13
C LYS A 18 24.40 7.67 12.57
N ALA A 19 25.28 7.10 13.39
CA ALA A 19 25.00 6.87 14.81
C ALA A 19 24.47 8.13 15.50
N GLY A 20 23.35 8.00 16.20
CA GLY A 20 22.67 9.09 16.91
C GLY A 20 21.82 10.02 16.04
N SER A 21 21.70 9.79 14.72
CA SER A 21 20.76 10.55 13.88
C SER A 21 19.32 10.10 14.11
N ASP A 22 18.36 10.98 13.84
CA ASP A 22 16.93 10.66 13.93
C ASP A 22 16.56 9.45 13.07
N THR A 23 17.09 9.37 11.85
CA THR A 23 16.89 8.22 10.96
C THR A 23 17.40 6.94 11.59
N ARG A 24 18.59 6.96 12.19
CA ARG A 24 19.17 5.79 12.85
C ARG A 24 18.34 5.37 14.05
N ASN A 25 17.95 6.33 14.89
CA ASN A 25 17.11 6.06 16.05
C ASN A 25 15.77 5.44 15.64
N LYS A 26 15.07 6.02 14.66
CA LYS A 26 13.81 5.45 14.15
C LYS A 26 13.97 4.03 13.60
N ALA A 27 15.03 3.79 12.84
CA ALA A 27 15.33 2.46 12.29
C ALA A 27 15.65 1.43 13.38
N ASP A 28 16.39 1.82 14.41
CA ASP A 28 16.71 0.97 15.55
C ASP A 28 15.44 0.68 16.37
N TYR A 29 14.57 1.66 16.58
CA TYR A 29 13.29 1.45 17.25
C TYR A 29 12.38 0.49 16.48
N LEU A 30 12.27 0.66 15.16
CA LEU A 30 11.52 -0.24 14.30
C LEU A 30 12.07 -1.68 14.38
N LEU A 31 13.40 -1.85 14.32
CA LEU A 31 14.03 -3.16 14.41
C LEU A 31 13.79 -3.84 15.76
N GLU A 32 14.12 -3.15 16.86
CA GLU A 32 14.13 -3.72 18.21
C GLU A 32 12.74 -3.93 18.80
N TYR A 33 11.83 -2.97 18.61
CA TYR A 33 10.54 -2.97 19.32
C TYR A 33 9.37 -3.43 18.46
N ILE A 34 9.53 -3.50 17.14
CA ILE A 34 8.46 -3.91 16.22
C ILE A 34 8.83 -5.19 15.47
N ILE A 35 9.93 -5.16 14.72
CA ILE A 35 10.28 -6.25 13.81
C ILE A 35 10.73 -7.50 14.57
N LYS A 36 11.71 -7.40 15.47
CA LYS A 36 12.20 -8.55 16.25
C LYS A 36 11.08 -9.23 17.04
N PRO A 37 10.24 -8.52 17.84
CA PRO A 37 9.16 -9.14 18.58
C PRO A 37 8.11 -9.81 17.70
N ALA A 38 7.81 -9.26 16.52
CA ALA A 38 6.87 -9.89 15.59
C ALA A 38 7.49 -11.13 14.93
N ALA A 39 8.74 -11.04 14.47
CA ALA A 39 9.44 -12.12 13.77
C ALA A 39 9.68 -13.34 14.69
N GLU A 40 10.11 -13.11 15.93
CA GLU A 40 10.40 -14.17 16.90
C GLU A 40 9.16 -14.99 17.27
N LYS A 41 7.99 -14.35 17.38
CA LYS A 41 6.69 -15.04 17.59
C LYS A 41 6.39 -16.07 16.50
N HIS A 42 6.98 -15.92 15.32
CA HIS A 42 6.79 -16.80 14.16
C HIS A 42 8.02 -17.66 13.84
N GLY A 43 8.97 -17.77 14.78
CA GLY A 43 10.15 -18.62 14.63
C GLY A 43 11.20 -18.07 13.65
N TYR A 44 11.15 -16.77 13.35
CA TYR A 44 12.19 -16.09 12.58
C TYR A 44 13.20 -15.42 13.50
N LYS A 45 14.47 -15.41 13.09
CA LYS A 45 15.51 -14.56 13.66
C LYS A 45 15.64 -13.32 12.77
N ALA A 46 15.18 -12.18 13.27
CA ALA A 46 15.33 -10.91 12.58
C ALA A 46 16.72 -10.29 12.85
N PHE A 47 17.37 -9.80 11.80
CA PHE A 47 18.67 -9.14 11.90
C PHE A 47 18.88 -8.12 10.78
N ARG A 48 19.78 -7.17 11.01
CA ARG A 48 20.23 -6.17 10.03
C ARG A 48 21.73 -6.32 9.76
N ALA A 49 22.19 -5.78 8.62
CA ALA A 49 23.57 -5.95 8.15
C ALA A 49 24.66 -5.50 9.15
N ASP A 50 24.39 -4.46 9.93
CA ASP A 50 25.31 -3.92 10.94
C ASP A 50 25.40 -4.75 12.24
N GLU A 51 24.49 -5.72 12.43
CA GLU A 51 24.55 -6.66 13.56
C GLU A 51 25.38 -7.92 13.23
N VAL A 52 25.76 -8.08 11.96
CA VAL A 52 26.53 -9.24 11.49
C VAL A 52 28.01 -8.98 11.70
N SER A 53 28.69 -9.89 12.41
CA SER A 53 30.13 -9.84 12.67
C SER A 53 30.95 -10.77 11.76
N ASP A 54 30.31 -11.39 10.77
CA ASP A 54 30.96 -12.35 9.88
C ASP A 54 32.01 -11.67 9.00
N PRO A 55 33.23 -12.23 8.86
CA PRO A 55 34.26 -11.65 7.99
C PRO A 55 33.85 -11.76 6.52
N GLY A 56 34.11 -10.72 5.74
CA GLY A 56 33.79 -10.68 4.31
C GLY A 56 33.58 -9.27 3.79
N LEU A 57 33.25 -9.14 2.50
CA LEU A 57 32.79 -7.88 1.95
C LEU A 57 31.33 -7.67 2.35
N ILE A 58 31.06 -6.62 3.12
CA ILE A 58 29.72 -6.26 3.61
C ILE A 58 28.71 -6.21 2.45
N SER A 59 29.11 -5.68 1.30
CA SER A 59 28.25 -5.61 0.10
C SER A 59 27.83 -6.98 -0.42
N GLU A 60 28.72 -7.97 -0.42
CA GLU A 60 28.40 -9.33 -0.87
C GLU A 60 27.47 -10.02 0.13
N GLN A 61 27.75 -9.87 1.43
CA GLN A 61 26.93 -10.45 2.49
C GLN A 61 25.52 -9.87 2.49
N VAL A 62 25.36 -8.55 2.33
CA VAL A 62 24.07 -7.89 2.21
C VAL A 62 23.27 -8.44 1.03
N ILE A 63 23.90 -8.61 -0.14
CA ILE A 63 23.25 -9.20 -1.31
C ILE A 63 22.83 -10.65 -1.02
N SER A 64 23.72 -11.46 -0.43
CA SER A 64 23.39 -12.83 -0.03
C SER A 64 22.23 -12.87 0.97
N TYR A 65 22.24 -12.07 2.04
CA TYR A 65 21.12 -12.03 2.99
C TYR A 65 19.83 -11.56 2.34
N THR A 66 19.90 -10.60 1.42
CA THR A 66 18.75 -10.13 0.64
C THR A 66 18.16 -11.26 -0.20
N LEU A 67 18.97 -12.07 -0.87
CA LEU A 67 18.49 -13.14 -1.75
C LEU A 67 18.05 -14.40 -0.97
N ASP A 68 18.83 -14.77 0.04
CA ASP A 68 18.77 -16.09 0.67
C ASP A 68 17.92 -16.13 1.94
N SER A 69 17.62 -15.00 2.57
CA SER A 69 16.79 -14.99 3.78
C SER A 69 15.35 -15.44 3.49
N ASP A 70 14.80 -16.23 4.40
CA ASP A 70 13.46 -16.83 4.30
C ASP A 70 12.36 -15.77 4.26
N LEU A 71 12.59 -14.66 4.94
CA LEU A 71 11.77 -13.45 4.89
C LEU A 71 12.66 -12.22 4.75
N VAL A 72 12.20 -11.23 4.00
CA VAL A 72 12.74 -9.87 4.05
C VAL A 72 11.67 -8.93 4.57
N ILE A 73 12.03 -8.06 5.50
CA ILE A 73 11.21 -6.93 5.91
C ILE A 73 11.92 -5.66 5.45
N ALA A 74 11.21 -4.85 4.67
CA ALA A 74 11.73 -3.64 4.07
C ALA A 74 11.20 -2.39 4.75
N ASP A 75 12.06 -1.69 5.48
CA ASP A 75 11.80 -0.34 5.97
C ASP A 75 12.05 0.67 4.85
N LEU A 76 10.95 1.23 4.32
CA LEU A 76 10.98 2.21 3.24
C LEU A 76 10.85 3.65 3.73
N THR A 77 10.96 3.84 5.05
CA THR A 77 10.90 5.14 5.70
C THR A 77 12.02 6.06 5.21
N SER A 78 11.70 7.35 5.10
CA SER A 78 12.57 8.42 4.60
C SER A 78 13.12 8.17 3.19
N HIS A 79 12.48 7.29 2.42
CA HIS A 79 12.82 6.98 1.04
C HIS A 79 14.30 6.60 0.84
N ASN A 80 14.86 5.80 1.75
CA ASN A 80 16.28 5.46 1.72
C ASN A 80 16.68 4.76 0.39
N PRO A 81 17.62 5.31 -0.40
CA PRO A 81 18.00 4.72 -1.70
C PRO A 81 18.60 3.31 -1.59
N ASN A 82 19.30 3.00 -0.51
CA ASN A 82 19.90 1.68 -0.32
C ASN A 82 18.81 0.62 -0.11
N ALA A 83 17.78 0.94 0.69
CA ALA A 83 16.64 0.05 0.89
C ALA A 83 15.92 -0.28 -0.43
N PHE A 84 15.75 0.69 -1.33
CA PHE A 84 15.16 0.43 -2.65
C PHE A 84 16.08 -0.39 -3.56
N TYR A 85 17.39 -0.16 -3.50
CA TYR A 85 18.36 -0.95 -4.25
C TYR A 85 18.32 -2.43 -3.83
N GLU A 86 18.37 -2.70 -2.53
CA GLU A 86 18.27 -4.06 -1.96
C GLU A 86 16.90 -4.69 -2.28
N LEU A 87 15.81 -3.92 -2.20
CA LEU A 87 14.48 -4.38 -2.59
C LEU A 87 14.41 -4.79 -4.07
N GLY A 88 15.04 -4.01 -4.96
CA GLY A 88 15.13 -4.35 -6.39
C GLY A 88 15.90 -5.65 -6.64
N ILE A 89 16.98 -5.89 -5.90
CA ILE A 89 17.73 -7.15 -5.93
C ILE A 89 16.83 -8.30 -5.47
N ARG A 90 16.13 -8.13 -4.34
CA ARG A 90 15.19 -9.12 -3.82
C ARG A 90 14.12 -9.50 -4.84
N HIS A 91 13.48 -8.50 -5.45
CA HIS A 91 12.43 -8.70 -6.45
C HIS A 91 12.92 -9.47 -7.69
N THR A 92 14.17 -9.23 -8.09
CA THR A 92 14.75 -9.83 -9.30
C THR A 92 15.28 -11.24 -9.08
N GLY A 93 15.93 -11.46 -7.93
CA GLY A 93 16.74 -12.64 -7.67
C GLY A 93 16.13 -13.66 -6.71
N SER A 94 15.00 -13.36 -6.06
CA SER A 94 14.38 -14.26 -5.09
C SER A 94 12.87 -14.42 -5.31
N LYS A 95 12.38 -15.64 -5.04
CA LYS A 95 10.95 -15.96 -4.97
C LYS A 95 10.47 -16.12 -3.52
N LYS A 96 11.26 -15.65 -2.56
CA LYS A 96 10.93 -15.69 -1.13
C LYS A 96 10.21 -14.41 -0.71
N PRO A 97 9.34 -14.45 0.32
CA PRO A 97 8.45 -13.35 0.66
C PRO A 97 9.18 -12.09 1.11
N THR A 98 8.52 -10.96 0.88
CA THR A 98 8.95 -9.62 1.34
C THR A 98 7.75 -8.88 1.92
N ILE A 99 7.91 -8.27 3.09
CA ILE A 99 6.91 -7.39 3.71
C ILE A 99 7.47 -5.97 3.70
N HIS A 100 6.65 -5.00 3.30
CA HIS A 100 7.03 -3.59 3.28
C HIS A 100 6.46 -2.86 4.49
N MET A 101 7.27 -2.04 5.13
CA MET A 101 6.90 -1.17 6.23
C MET A 101 7.27 0.28 5.89
N ILE A 102 6.45 1.22 6.36
CA ILE A 102 6.69 2.64 6.16
C ILE A 102 6.12 3.44 7.34
N LEU A 103 6.82 4.50 7.74
CA LEU A 103 6.31 5.41 8.76
C LEU A 103 5.03 6.10 8.28
N GLU A 104 4.04 6.22 9.18
CA GLU A 104 2.79 6.89 8.85
C GLU A 104 3.01 8.34 8.39
N GLY A 105 2.28 8.74 7.34
CA GLY A 105 2.36 10.07 6.74
C GLY A 105 3.36 10.16 5.59
N GLU A 106 4.23 9.16 5.41
CA GLU A 106 5.09 9.07 4.24
C GLU A 106 4.40 8.32 3.09
N ILE A 107 4.62 8.81 1.86
CA ILE A 107 4.02 8.24 0.65
C ILE A 107 5.09 7.42 -0.08
N PRO A 108 4.87 6.11 -0.33
CA PRO A 108 5.82 5.31 -1.10
C PRO A 108 6.03 5.86 -2.52
N PRO A 109 7.23 5.74 -3.12
CA PRO A 109 7.48 6.14 -4.50
C PRO A 109 6.62 5.36 -5.49
N PHE A 110 6.41 5.93 -6.68
CA PHE A 110 5.54 5.36 -7.70
C PHE A 110 5.89 3.90 -8.06
N ASP A 111 7.18 3.56 -8.10
CA ASP A 111 7.68 2.23 -8.50
C ASP A 111 7.23 1.09 -7.58
N VAL A 112 6.94 1.41 -6.31
CA VAL A 112 6.51 0.42 -5.31
C VAL A 112 5.06 0.61 -4.90
N LYS A 113 4.40 1.73 -5.21
CA LYS A 113 3.08 2.13 -4.69
C LYS A 113 1.98 1.04 -4.69
N ASP A 114 2.04 0.11 -5.65
CA ASP A 114 1.05 -0.95 -5.83
C ASP A 114 1.20 -2.13 -4.84
N HIS A 115 2.24 -2.11 -3.99
CA HIS A 115 2.41 -3.09 -2.92
C HIS A 115 1.56 -2.75 -1.70
N ARG A 116 1.30 -3.78 -0.87
CA ARG A 116 0.79 -3.56 0.48
C ARG A 116 1.91 -3.12 1.40
N TYR A 117 1.62 -2.13 2.22
CA TYR A 117 2.49 -1.60 3.26
C TYR A 117 1.83 -1.77 4.62
N ILE A 118 2.65 -2.08 5.61
CA ILE A 118 2.28 -1.92 7.01
C ILE A 118 2.76 -0.54 7.41
N THR A 119 1.81 0.36 7.65
CA THR A 119 2.12 1.68 8.22
C THR A 119 2.33 1.54 9.72
N TYR A 120 3.35 2.20 10.27
CA TYR A 120 3.62 2.21 11.70
C TYR A 120 3.83 3.64 12.23
N LYS A 121 3.64 3.83 13.54
CA LYS A 121 3.95 5.07 14.26
C LYS A 121 4.86 4.77 15.44
N LEU A 122 5.47 5.81 15.98
CA LEU A 122 6.40 5.73 17.12
C LEU A 122 6.06 6.79 18.20
N ASP A 123 4.84 7.33 18.21
CA ASP A 123 4.49 8.47 19.06
C ASP A 123 4.19 8.03 20.50
N ASN A 124 3.63 6.83 20.68
CA ASN A 124 3.28 6.29 21.99
C ASN A 124 3.43 4.75 22.04
N PRO A 125 3.44 4.13 23.24
CA PRO A 125 3.63 2.69 23.38
C PRO A 125 2.58 1.83 22.67
N LYS A 126 1.33 2.31 22.57
CA LYS A 126 0.26 1.56 21.89
C LYS A 126 0.52 1.45 20.40
N ASP A 127 1.13 2.46 19.78
CA ASP A 127 1.50 2.41 18.37
C ASP A 127 2.47 1.26 18.06
N LEU A 128 3.38 0.96 19.01
CA LEU A 128 4.32 -0.14 18.89
C LEU A 128 3.59 -1.48 18.95
N GLU A 129 2.66 -1.64 19.89
CA GLU A 129 1.84 -2.85 20.04
C GLU A 129 1.01 -3.11 18.78
N ASP A 130 0.34 -2.08 18.27
CA ASP A 130 -0.49 -2.14 17.06
C ASP A 130 0.36 -2.51 15.82
N ALA A 131 1.58 -1.97 15.71
CA ALA A 131 2.51 -2.29 14.64
C ALA A 131 3.04 -3.73 14.73
N VAL A 132 3.39 -4.20 15.94
CA VAL A 132 3.78 -5.60 16.19
C VAL A 132 2.66 -6.55 15.81
N GLU A 133 1.42 -6.24 16.20
CA GLU A 133 0.27 -7.08 15.87
C GLU A 133 0.02 -7.12 14.36
N SER A 134 0.08 -5.97 13.69
CA SER A 134 -0.10 -5.86 12.24
C SER A 134 0.96 -6.65 11.47
N LEU A 135 2.24 -6.51 11.86
CA LEU A 135 3.34 -7.28 11.28
C LEU A 135 3.21 -8.78 11.56
N SER A 136 2.84 -9.16 12.78
CA SER A 136 2.60 -10.55 13.15
C SER A 136 1.50 -11.20 12.30
N LYS A 137 0.40 -10.48 12.03
CA LYS A 137 -0.67 -10.94 11.13
C LYS A 137 -0.16 -11.12 9.70
N ALA A 138 0.65 -10.19 9.21
CA ALA A 138 1.24 -10.29 7.87
C ALA A 138 2.18 -11.50 7.75
N ILE A 139 3.06 -11.74 8.72
CA ILE A 139 3.95 -12.90 8.75
C ILE A 139 3.15 -14.20 8.79
N SER A 140 2.10 -14.26 9.62
CA SER A 140 1.21 -15.43 9.71
C SER A 140 0.53 -15.75 8.38
N SER A 141 0.20 -14.73 7.59
CA SER A 141 -0.53 -14.88 6.31
C SER A 141 0.31 -15.46 5.17
N LEU A 142 1.64 -15.51 5.29
CA LEU A 142 2.54 -16.01 4.24
C LEU A 142 2.37 -17.51 3.97
N GLY A 143 1.85 -18.28 4.93
CA GLY A 143 1.68 -19.73 4.78
C GLY A 143 3.01 -20.48 4.56
N SER A 144 2.92 -21.74 4.14
CA SER A 144 4.09 -22.61 3.92
C SER A 144 4.76 -22.42 2.56
N ASN A 145 4.03 -21.92 1.56
CA ASN A 145 4.55 -21.63 0.22
C ASN A 145 3.94 -20.31 -0.30
N PRO A 146 4.42 -19.15 0.17
CA PRO A 146 3.89 -17.85 -0.22
C PRO A 146 4.09 -17.62 -1.73
N GLU A 147 3.01 -17.24 -2.41
CA GLU A 147 3.11 -16.77 -3.78
C GLU A 147 3.65 -15.33 -3.78
N VAL A 148 4.83 -15.12 -4.36
CA VAL A 148 5.51 -13.83 -4.35
C VAL A 148 5.18 -13.04 -5.60
N HIS A 149 4.38 -11.99 -5.40
CA HIS A 149 4.01 -11.03 -6.43
C HIS A 149 4.83 -9.75 -6.25
N ASN A 150 5.63 -9.42 -7.26
CA ASN A 150 6.39 -8.18 -7.33
C ASN A 150 6.41 -7.65 -8.79
N PRO A 151 6.89 -6.41 -9.04
CA PRO A 151 6.82 -5.82 -10.38
C PRO A 151 7.62 -6.62 -11.42
N VAL A 152 8.74 -7.23 -11.01
CA VAL A 152 9.62 -8.00 -11.90
C VAL A 152 9.01 -9.35 -12.25
N THR A 153 8.46 -10.08 -11.27
CA THR A 153 7.80 -11.37 -11.54
C THR A 153 6.57 -11.17 -12.42
N ARG A 154 5.85 -10.07 -12.23
CA ARG A 154 4.71 -9.69 -13.06
C ARG A 154 5.10 -9.35 -14.50
N ALA A 155 6.14 -8.53 -14.69
CA ALA A 155 6.65 -8.20 -16.01
C ALA A 155 7.12 -9.45 -16.76
N ARG A 156 7.88 -10.34 -16.10
CA ARG A 156 8.30 -11.62 -16.69
C ARG A 156 7.13 -12.54 -17.04
N GLY A 157 6.10 -12.58 -16.20
CA GLY A 157 4.87 -13.33 -16.50
C GLY A 157 4.17 -12.82 -17.77
N LEU A 158 4.14 -11.51 -17.97
CA LEU A 158 3.65 -10.88 -19.20
C LEU A 158 4.54 -11.15 -20.41
N ASP A 159 5.87 -11.16 -20.23
CA ASP A 159 6.81 -11.48 -21.30
C ASP A 159 6.67 -12.94 -21.75
N LEU A 160 6.47 -13.88 -20.83
CA LEU A 160 6.20 -15.29 -21.15
C LEU A 160 4.89 -15.45 -21.93
N ILE A 161 3.85 -14.71 -21.56
CA ILE A 161 2.58 -14.66 -22.32
C ILE A 161 2.79 -14.06 -23.72
N SER A 162 3.67 -13.06 -23.86
CA SER A 162 3.91 -12.37 -25.12
C SER A 162 4.88 -13.11 -26.05
N SER A 163 5.71 -14.01 -25.50
CA SER A 163 6.77 -14.74 -26.22
C SER A 163 6.45 -16.22 -26.46
N GLY A 164 5.37 -16.74 -25.89
CA GLY A 164 4.90 -18.11 -26.10
C GLY A 164 4.05 -18.25 -27.36
N GLU A 165 4.50 -19.05 -28.33
CA GLU A 165 3.63 -19.63 -29.36
C GLU A 165 2.64 -20.60 -28.68
N ASP A 166 1.37 -20.20 -28.65
CA ASP A 166 0.15 -20.98 -28.42
C ASP A 166 0.02 -21.88 -27.17
N SER A 167 -0.77 -21.40 -26.21
CA SER A 167 -1.78 -22.26 -25.54
C SER A 167 -2.87 -21.36 -24.96
N THR A 168 -4.09 -21.55 -25.44
CA THR A 168 -5.31 -20.81 -25.06
C THR A 168 -5.46 -20.68 -23.54
N ASP A 169 -4.98 -21.67 -22.77
CA ASP A 169 -4.99 -21.70 -21.30
C ASP A 169 -4.12 -20.61 -20.67
N GLN A 170 -2.99 -20.23 -21.27
CA GLN A 170 -2.14 -19.15 -20.75
C GLN A 170 -2.79 -17.78 -20.99
N ILE A 171 -3.41 -17.60 -22.16
CA ILE A 171 -4.22 -16.40 -22.45
C ILE A 171 -5.42 -16.35 -21.51
N LEU A 172 -6.11 -17.47 -21.28
CA LEU A 172 -7.22 -17.56 -20.34
C LEU A 172 -6.78 -17.20 -18.92
N ASN A 173 -5.68 -17.77 -18.44
CA ASN A 173 -5.16 -17.48 -17.10
C ASN A 173 -4.77 -16.00 -16.96
N GLY A 174 -4.11 -15.42 -17.97
CA GLY A 174 -3.79 -13.99 -18.00
C GLY A 174 -5.04 -13.09 -18.03
N LEU A 175 -6.10 -13.50 -18.73
CA LEU A 175 -7.39 -12.80 -18.74
C LEU A 175 -8.11 -12.93 -17.40
N VAL A 176 -8.10 -14.11 -16.77
CA VAL A 176 -8.68 -14.35 -15.44
C VAL A 176 -7.98 -13.48 -14.39
N GLU A 177 -6.65 -13.38 -14.42
CA GLU A 177 -5.92 -12.50 -13.52
C GLU A 177 -6.25 -11.01 -13.72
N LYS A 178 -6.31 -10.55 -14.98
CA LYS A 178 -6.73 -9.17 -15.30
C LYS A 178 -8.16 -8.90 -14.84
N THR A 179 -9.06 -9.87 -14.98
CA THR A 179 -10.46 -9.75 -14.56
C THR A 179 -10.57 -9.69 -13.03
N ASN A 180 -9.88 -10.58 -12.32
CA ASN A 180 -9.82 -10.57 -10.85
C ASN A 180 -9.16 -9.28 -10.30
N ARG A 181 -8.24 -8.68 -11.06
CA ARG A 181 -7.67 -7.36 -10.74
C ARG A 181 -8.70 -6.25 -10.91
N LEU A 182 -9.38 -6.22 -12.06
CA LEU A 182 -10.44 -5.25 -12.32
C LEU A 182 -11.56 -5.35 -11.28
N GLU A 183 -11.95 -6.56 -10.87
CA GLU A 183 -12.94 -6.73 -9.81
C GLU A 183 -12.46 -6.17 -8.47
N ARG A 184 -11.18 -6.33 -8.12
CA ARG A 184 -10.61 -5.74 -6.91
C ARG A 184 -10.58 -4.22 -6.99
N GLU A 185 -10.08 -3.65 -8.08
CA GLU A 185 -10.06 -2.20 -8.32
C GLU A 185 -11.50 -1.62 -8.34
N LEU A 186 -12.46 -2.31 -8.95
CA LEU A 186 -13.87 -1.94 -8.92
C LEU A 186 -14.47 -2.05 -7.51
N ASN A 187 -14.04 -3.01 -6.71
CA ASN A 187 -14.46 -3.13 -5.30
C ASN A 187 -13.82 -2.05 -4.41
N TYR A 188 -12.62 -1.56 -4.74
CA TYR A 188 -12.05 -0.37 -4.11
C TYR A 188 -12.77 0.92 -4.54
N LEU A 189 -13.32 0.95 -5.76
CA LEU A 189 -14.12 2.06 -6.29
C LEU A 189 -15.60 2.00 -5.90
N ARG A 190 -16.10 0.84 -5.45
CA ARG A 190 -17.43 0.74 -4.82
C ARG A 190 -17.33 1.39 -3.45
N PRO A 191 -18.04 2.50 -3.19
CA PRO A 191 -18.11 3.02 -1.84
C PRO A 191 -18.71 1.94 -0.95
N SER A 192 -18.00 1.62 0.13
CA SER A 192 -18.55 0.85 1.25
C SER A 192 -19.93 1.40 1.59
N LYS A 193 -20.91 0.51 1.77
CA LYS A 193 -22.27 0.86 2.19
C LYS A 193 -22.34 1.46 3.61
N ASP A 194 -21.21 1.68 4.27
CA ASP A 194 -21.13 2.36 5.55
C ASP A 194 -20.52 3.77 5.40
N LYS A 195 -21.41 4.76 5.55
CA LYS A 195 -21.19 6.18 5.91
C LYS A 195 -19.97 6.86 5.29
N VAL A 196 -20.09 7.28 4.05
CA VAL A 196 -19.33 8.43 3.53
C VAL A 196 -20.27 9.64 3.53
N ASP A 197 -19.95 10.64 4.35
CA ASP A 197 -20.66 11.93 4.42
C ASP A 197 -20.28 12.77 3.19
N VAL A 198 -20.84 12.42 2.03
CA VAL A 198 -20.65 13.16 0.78
C VAL A 198 -21.78 14.18 0.61
N PRO A 199 -21.49 15.48 0.40
CA PRO A 199 -22.52 16.48 0.14
C PRO A 199 -23.34 16.11 -1.10
N ARG A 200 -24.67 16.14 -0.97
CA ARG A 200 -25.59 15.95 -2.10
C ARG A 200 -25.65 17.24 -2.91
N TYR A 201 -25.11 17.22 -4.14
CA TYR A 201 -25.22 18.33 -5.07
C TYR A 201 -26.46 18.17 -5.95
N ILE A 202 -27.26 19.22 -6.06
CA ILE A 202 -28.39 19.30 -6.98
C ILE A 202 -27.97 20.19 -8.15
N TYR A 203 -27.94 19.61 -9.35
CA TYR A 203 -27.67 20.34 -10.59
C TYR A 203 -28.97 20.88 -11.16
N LEU A 204 -29.01 22.17 -11.45
CA LEU A 204 -30.12 22.81 -12.17
C LEU A 204 -29.63 23.23 -13.56
N PRO A 205 -30.24 22.75 -14.65
CA PRO A 205 -29.87 23.17 -16.00
C PRO A 205 -30.24 24.63 -16.24
N ILE A 206 -29.35 25.37 -16.90
CA ILE A 206 -29.36 26.84 -17.00
C ILE A 206 -30.13 27.38 -18.22
N ASN A 207 -30.73 26.52 -19.05
CA ASN A 207 -31.13 26.90 -20.40
C ASN A 207 -32.38 27.82 -20.52
N ASP A 208 -33.00 28.25 -19.41
CA ASP A 208 -34.07 29.27 -19.40
C ASP A 208 -33.71 30.52 -18.56
N LEU A 209 -32.43 30.75 -18.24
CA LEU A 209 -32.01 31.74 -17.23
C LEU A 209 -31.82 33.20 -17.73
N SER A 210 -32.31 33.57 -18.91
CA SER A 210 -32.01 34.91 -19.46
C SER A 210 -32.99 36.04 -19.13
N GLU A 211 -34.18 35.82 -18.54
CA GLU A 211 -35.20 36.89 -18.53
C GLU A 211 -35.80 37.35 -17.19
N ASN A 212 -35.59 36.69 -16.03
CA ASN A 212 -36.18 37.22 -14.77
C ASN A 212 -35.47 36.80 -13.47
N PRO A 213 -34.59 37.66 -12.90
CA PRO A 213 -33.88 37.40 -11.64
C PRO A 213 -34.77 37.17 -10.40
N GLN A 214 -35.97 37.77 -10.33
CA GLN A 214 -36.87 37.56 -9.18
C GLN A 214 -37.63 36.22 -9.27
N ALA A 215 -37.84 35.69 -10.47
CA ALA A 215 -38.40 34.35 -10.65
C ALA A 215 -37.43 33.25 -10.18
N ILE A 216 -36.12 33.46 -10.41
CA ILE A 216 -35.02 32.58 -9.95
C ILE A 216 -35.02 32.45 -8.43
N GLY A 217 -35.08 33.57 -7.71
CA GLY A 217 -35.12 33.57 -6.24
C GLY A 217 -36.33 32.83 -5.66
N LYS A 218 -37.50 32.99 -6.29
CA LYS A 218 -38.74 32.30 -5.86
C LYS A 218 -38.74 30.81 -6.18
N MET A 219 -38.20 30.41 -7.33
CA MET A 219 -38.14 29.01 -7.73
C MET A 219 -37.11 28.23 -6.90
N ILE A 220 -35.95 28.83 -6.63
CA ILE A 220 -34.94 28.28 -5.71
C ILE A 220 -35.54 28.17 -4.30
N ALA A 221 -36.16 29.23 -3.78
CA ALA A 221 -36.77 29.22 -2.45
C ALA A 221 -37.87 28.16 -2.32
N LYS A 222 -38.78 28.04 -3.30
CA LYS A 222 -39.86 27.05 -3.27
C LYS A 222 -39.34 25.61 -3.27
N ARG A 223 -38.35 25.29 -4.12
CA ARG A 223 -37.73 23.97 -4.19
C ARG A 223 -36.92 23.66 -2.92
N TYR A 224 -36.28 24.67 -2.33
CA TYR A 224 -35.57 24.55 -1.05
C TYR A 224 -36.54 24.21 0.09
N THR A 225 -37.69 24.89 0.17
CA THR A 225 -38.71 24.63 1.20
C THR A 225 -39.30 23.22 1.07
N GLU A 226 -39.61 22.76 -0.15
CA GLU A 226 -40.15 21.42 -0.40
C GLU A 226 -39.15 20.29 -0.01
N ILE A 227 -37.84 20.53 -0.17
CA ILE A 227 -36.79 19.57 0.18
C ILE A 227 -36.49 19.60 1.69
N ILE A 228 -36.46 20.78 2.31
CA ILE A 228 -36.21 20.94 3.75
C ILE A 228 -37.37 20.40 4.60
N GLU A 229 -38.61 20.43 4.11
CA GLU A 229 -39.76 19.87 4.84
C GLU A 229 -39.78 18.32 4.85
N GLN A 230 -39.05 17.67 3.93
CA GLN A 230 -39.01 16.21 3.81
C GLN A 230 -37.73 15.56 4.35
N ASP A 231 -36.69 16.33 4.68
CA ASP A 231 -35.39 15.80 5.10
C ASP A 231 -35.04 16.20 6.55
N ALA A 232 -34.59 15.23 7.35
CA ALA A 232 -34.41 15.39 8.81
C ALA A 232 -33.12 16.13 9.20
N ASP A 233 -32.13 16.23 8.29
CA ASP A 233 -30.82 16.84 8.54
C ASP A 233 -30.62 18.11 7.71
N LYS A 234 -31.22 19.21 8.19
CA LYS A 234 -31.35 20.50 7.49
C LYS A 234 -30.02 21.28 7.31
N GLU A 235 -28.95 20.89 7.99
CA GLU A 235 -27.68 21.65 7.98
C GLU A 235 -26.67 21.22 6.89
N LYS A 236 -26.94 20.16 6.12
CA LYS A 236 -25.94 19.53 5.23
C LYS A 236 -26.07 19.83 3.73
N LEU A 237 -27.03 20.68 3.32
CA LEU A 237 -27.26 20.99 1.90
C LEU A 237 -26.50 22.24 1.43
N ARG A 238 -25.78 22.13 0.30
CA ARG A 238 -25.13 23.25 -0.40
C ARG A 238 -25.52 23.25 -1.89
N VAL A 239 -25.93 24.40 -2.41
CA VAL A 239 -26.34 24.60 -3.80
C VAL A 239 -25.20 25.19 -4.61
N ILE A 240 -24.90 24.61 -5.78
CA ILE A 240 -23.93 25.14 -6.74
C ILE A 240 -24.60 25.21 -8.12
N LEU A 241 -24.51 26.36 -8.78
CA LEU A 241 -25.02 26.58 -10.13
C LEU A 241 -23.91 26.30 -11.15
N HIS A 242 -24.21 25.55 -12.21
CA HIS A 242 -23.21 25.13 -13.20
C HIS A 242 -23.66 25.49 -14.62
N ASN A 243 -22.78 26.16 -15.38
CA ASN A 243 -23.00 26.54 -16.77
C ASN A 243 -22.34 25.50 -17.67
N GLN A 244 -23.12 24.81 -18.50
CA GLN A 244 -22.58 23.98 -19.57
C GLN A 244 -22.58 24.83 -20.83
N ASP A 245 -21.40 25.23 -21.32
CA ASP A 245 -21.19 25.51 -22.74
C ASP A 245 -19.70 25.51 -23.09
N LYS A 246 -19.42 24.90 -24.26
CA LYS A 246 -18.18 24.80 -25.05
C LYS A 246 -17.34 23.52 -24.92
N GLU A 247 -17.93 22.40 -25.38
CA GLU A 247 -17.31 21.69 -26.52
C GLU A 247 -17.79 22.37 -27.80
N GLU A 248 -16.89 22.75 -28.72
CA GLU A 248 -17.14 22.81 -30.17
C GLU A 248 -15.85 23.18 -30.93
N ASP A 249 -15.41 22.23 -31.78
CA ASP A 249 -14.84 22.35 -33.13
C ASP A 249 -13.61 23.25 -33.41
N GLU A 250 -12.45 22.58 -33.63
CA GLU A 250 -11.64 22.63 -34.87
C GLU A 250 -10.73 21.39 -35.01
#